data_AF-A0A411E8M7-F1
#
_entry.id   AF-A0A411E8M7-F1
#
_cell.length_a   1.000
_cell.length_b   1.000
_cell.length_c   1.000
_cell.angle_alpha   90.00
_cell.angle_beta   90.00
_cell.angle_gamma   90.00
#
_symmetry.space_group_name_H-M   'P 1'
#
loop_
_entity.id
_entity.type
_entity.pdbx_description
1 polymer ?
#
loop_
_entity_poly.entity_id
_entity_poly.type
_entity_poly.pdbx_seq_one_letter_code
_entity_poly.pdbx_strand_id
1 'polypeptide(L)'
;MKNQTILLFLALGLLGNPFLYSQSADSTEEKKKTTKLFREQEILPIKLRFSNKEMKKETNDSTYLFSKLLFKDKGQWDSIDVRIRARGNYRRAHCYFPPLKVKIKKSLAKETIFKGNKELKLVMPCVQSTKSLDNIVKEYMAYKIYEVISPFHFKTRMVSIEYTELKGKKDKVHTVKGFLIEDIDKVAKRENAKKMKRIVHPMEQDDIASAQNDFFQFLIGNTDYSTAYQHNQKLVFTSDFRTIPLPYDFDMSGLVDASYAVVSQVQGEVLSIESVKDRLYRGFKRDEAVFQQVRKQYLDKKSEIFEVIEGIKPQFDNEKEFMIARNFIEDFFKVLENDNQFDMQIIRKARIK
;
A
#
# COMPACT_ATOMS: atom_id res chain seq x y z
N MET A 1 -52.44 -64.74 18.78
CA MET A 1 -52.03 -64.41 20.16
C MET A 1 -50.57 -64.00 20.16
N LYS A 2 -50.28 -62.79 20.66
CA LYS A 2 -49.00 -62.29 21.23
C LYS A 2 -47.73 -62.37 20.36
N ASN A 3 -47.23 -61.24 19.83
CA ASN A 3 -46.26 -60.31 20.45
C ASN A 3 -44.79 -60.79 20.37
N GLN A 4 -43.95 -60.15 19.55
CA GLN A 4 -42.89 -59.19 19.94
C GLN A 4 -41.74 -59.09 18.91
N THR A 5 -41.63 -57.88 18.34
CA THR A 5 -40.46 -57.04 18.05
C THR A 5 -39.05 -57.63 18.07
N ILE A 6 -38.31 -57.51 16.96
CA ILE A 6 -36.92 -57.00 16.95
C ILE A 6 -36.73 -56.09 15.73
N LEU A 7 -36.38 -54.83 16.02
CA LEU A 7 -35.94 -53.78 15.11
C LEU A 7 -34.52 -54.10 14.62
N LEU A 8 -34.27 -54.09 13.31
CA LEU A 8 -32.92 -53.99 12.76
C LEU A 8 -32.83 -52.71 11.90
N PHE A 9 -32.23 -51.67 12.48
CA PHE A 9 -31.71 -50.53 11.74
C PHE A 9 -30.32 -50.93 11.21
N LEU A 10 -30.14 -50.95 9.88
CA LEU A 10 -28.81 -50.88 9.28
C LEU A 10 -28.73 -49.62 8.43
N ALA A 11 -27.82 -48.76 8.83
CA ALA A 11 -27.62 -47.41 8.34
C ALA A 11 -27.08 -47.39 6.91
N LEU A 12 -27.62 -46.45 6.12
CA LEU A 12 -27.10 -46.00 4.83
C LEU A 12 -25.61 -45.63 4.95
N GLY A 13 -24.77 -46.29 4.16
CA GLY A 13 -23.50 -45.72 3.74
C GLY A 13 -23.74 -44.78 2.56
N LEU A 14 -23.33 -43.52 2.71
CA LEU A 14 -22.92 -42.59 1.64
C LEU A 14 -22.28 -41.36 2.31
N LEU A 15 -21.03 -41.50 2.74
CA LEU A 15 -20.17 -40.38 3.10
C LEU A 15 -19.69 -39.71 1.81
N GLY A 16 -20.51 -38.84 1.25
CA GLY A 16 -20.10 -37.83 0.28
C GLY A 16 -20.08 -36.48 0.98
N ASN A 17 -18.90 -35.99 1.38
CA ASN A 17 -18.72 -34.60 1.81
C ASN A 17 -18.81 -33.69 0.57
N PRO A 18 -19.80 -32.79 0.44
CA PRO A 18 -19.61 -31.62 -0.39
C PRO A 18 -18.86 -30.60 0.46
N PHE A 19 -17.53 -30.61 0.41
CA PHE A 19 -16.77 -29.40 0.70
C PHE A 19 -17.10 -28.40 -0.41
N LEU A 20 -18.25 -27.74 -0.28
CA LEU A 20 -18.58 -26.56 -1.03
C LEU A 20 -17.65 -25.46 -0.52
N TYR A 21 -16.55 -25.23 -1.26
CA TYR A 21 -15.82 -23.98 -1.19
C TYR A 21 -16.79 -22.85 -1.51
N SER A 22 -17.28 -22.18 -0.47
CA SER A 22 -17.95 -20.90 -0.61
C SER A 22 -16.93 -19.90 -1.15
N GLN A 23 -16.89 -19.71 -2.47
CA GLN A 23 -16.24 -18.54 -3.05
C GLN A 23 -16.98 -17.31 -2.51
N SER A 24 -16.26 -16.51 -1.73
CA SER A 24 -16.77 -15.35 -0.99
C SER A 24 -17.48 -14.36 -1.91
N ALA A 25 -18.77 -14.11 -1.64
CA ALA A 25 -19.56 -13.05 -2.29
C ALA A 25 -18.85 -11.67 -2.19
N ASP A 26 -18.04 -11.49 -1.14
CA ASP A 26 -17.26 -10.30 -0.84
C ASP A 26 -16.22 -9.96 -1.95
N SER A 27 -15.52 -10.99 -2.47
CA SER A 27 -14.53 -10.82 -3.55
C SER A 27 -15.16 -10.34 -4.87
N THR A 28 -16.43 -10.65 -5.08
CA THR A 28 -17.18 -10.29 -6.29
C THR A 28 -17.70 -8.85 -6.21
N GLU A 29 -18.08 -8.38 -5.02
CA GLU A 29 -18.52 -7.01 -4.80
C GLU A 29 -17.34 -6.01 -4.80
N GLU A 30 -16.21 -6.37 -4.19
CA GLU A 30 -14.97 -5.59 -4.23
C GLU A 30 -14.47 -5.37 -5.68
N LYS A 31 -14.52 -6.45 -6.49
CA LYS A 31 -14.22 -6.40 -7.94
C LYS A 31 -15.19 -5.51 -8.72
N LYS A 32 -16.42 -5.29 -8.26
CA LYS A 32 -17.37 -4.36 -8.91
C LYS A 32 -17.09 -2.90 -8.56
N LYS A 33 -16.61 -2.62 -7.34
CA LYS A 33 -16.30 -1.26 -6.87
C LYS A 33 -14.92 -0.76 -7.29
N THR A 34 -13.98 -1.67 -7.57
CA THR A 34 -12.63 -1.35 -8.07
C THR A 34 -12.63 -0.99 -9.56
N THR A 35 -11.94 0.09 -9.94
CA THR A 35 -11.90 0.56 -11.34
C THR A 35 -11.11 -0.40 -12.26
N LYS A 36 -11.38 -0.38 -13.58
CA LYS A 36 -10.67 -1.21 -14.58
C LYS A 36 -9.14 -1.11 -14.41
N LEU A 37 -8.62 0.11 -14.27
CA LEU A 37 -7.19 0.38 -14.10
C LEU A 37 -6.52 -0.52 -13.06
N PHE A 38 -7.16 -0.74 -11.90
CA PHE A 38 -6.58 -1.47 -10.77
C PHE A 38 -7.06 -2.92 -10.65
N ARG A 39 -8.04 -3.36 -11.46
CA ARG A 39 -8.43 -4.78 -11.50
C ARG A 39 -7.42 -5.62 -12.27
N GLU A 40 -6.84 -5.04 -13.31
CA GLU A 40 -5.70 -5.62 -14.01
C GLU A 40 -4.42 -5.33 -13.22
N GLN A 41 -3.56 -6.34 -13.08
CA GLN A 41 -2.30 -6.24 -12.33
C GLN A 41 -1.06 -6.40 -13.21
N GLU A 42 -1.23 -6.69 -14.50
CA GLU A 42 -0.14 -6.64 -15.47
C GLU A 42 0.47 -5.24 -15.52
N ILE A 43 1.81 -5.18 -15.65
CA ILE A 43 2.56 -3.93 -15.76
C ILE A 43 2.00 -3.13 -16.93
N LEU A 44 1.55 -1.91 -16.66
CA LEU A 44 1.03 -1.02 -17.67
C LEU A 44 2.16 -0.17 -18.27
N PRO A 45 2.49 -0.33 -19.56
CA PRO A 45 3.45 0.54 -20.23
C PRO A 45 2.86 1.94 -20.41
N ILE A 46 3.60 2.95 -19.98
CA ILE A 46 3.24 4.35 -20.13
C ILE A 46 4.39 5.19 -20.69
N LYS A 47 4.05 6.30 -21.35
CA LYS A 47 5.01 7.33 -21.73
C LYS A 47 4.58 8.68 -21.22
N LEU A 48 5.56 9.44 -20.72
CA LEU A 48 5.37 10.80 -20.23
C LEU A 48 6.47 11.71 -20.77
N ARG A 49 6.11 12.99 -21.00
CA ARG A 49 7.04 14.01 -21.49
C ARG A 49 6.84 15.29 -20.69
N PHE A 50 7.89 15.74 -20.00
CA PHE A 50 7.90 16.98 -19.21
C PHE A 50 9.32 17.41 -18.84
N SER A 51 9.50 18.66 -18.39
CA SER A 51 10.76 19.16 -17.83
C SER A 51 10.81 18.94 -16.32
N ASN A 52 11.80 18.21 -15.81
CA ASN A 52 12.01 18.08 -14.36
C ASN A 52 12.22 19.44 -13.68
N LYS A 53 12.95 20.35 -14.33
CA LYS A 53 13.25 21.69 -13.82
C LYS A 53 11.95 22.49 -13.66
N GLU A 54 11.11 22.52 -14.69
CA GLU A 54 9.82 23.24 -14.64
C GLU A 54 8.85 22.55 -13.68
N MET A 55 8.81 21.22 -13.66
CA MET A 55 7.96 20.47 -12.74
C MET A 55 8.23 20.87 -11.29
N LYS A 56 9.49 20.97 -10.90
CA LYS A 56 9.89 21.35 -9.53
C LYS A 56 9.64 22.84 -9.24
N LYS A 57 9.88 23.72 -10.21
CA LYS A 57 9.80 25.18 -10.06
C LYS A 57 8.37 25.72 -10.15
N GLU A 58 7.62 25.29 -11.14
CA GLU A 58 6.35 25.92 -11.55
C GLU A 58 5.12 25.25 -10.91
N THR A 59 5.24 24.02 -10.41
CA THR A 59 4.09 23.32 -9.80
C THR A 59 4.07 23.45 -8.29
N ASN A 60 2.90 23.36 -7.68
CA ASN A 60 2.73 23.28 -6.23
C ASN A 60 1.41 22.54 -5.95
N ASP A 61 0.87 22.59 -4.74
CA ASP A 61 -0.36 21.84 -4.44
C ASP A 61 -1.60 22.28 -5.24
N SER A 62 -1.55 23.47 -5.83
CA SER A 62 -2.60 24.10 -6.65
C SER A 62 -2.25 24.19 -8.14
N THR A 63 -0.97 24.32 -8.51
CA THR A 63 -0.53 24.53 -9.89
C THR A 63 -0.12 23.23 -10.58
N TYR A 64 -0.59 23.03 -11.82
CA TYR A 64 -0.30 21.85 -12.64
C TYR A 64 0.20 22.27 -14.03
N LEU A 65 1.07 21.45 -14.62
CA LEU A 65 1.47 21.55 -16.02
C LEU A 65 0.63 20.60 -16.88
N PHE A 66 0.36 20.98 -18.12
CA PHE A 66 -0.27 20.10 -19.09
C PHE A 66 0.77 19.11 -19.65
N SER A 67 0.35 17.87 -19.85
CA SER A 67 1.14 16.85 -20.51
C SER A 67 0.20 15.85 -21.19
N LYS A 68 0.77 14.97 -22.01
CA LYS A 68 0.06 13.85 -22.63
C LYS A 68 0.59 12.56 -22.04
N LEU A 69 -0.29 11.76 -21.47
CA LEU A 69 0.02 10.42 -20.98
C LEU A 69 -0.30 9.43 -22.09
N LEU A 70 0.71 8.77 -22.64
CA LEU A 70 0.49 7.64 -23.53
C LEU A 70 0.47 6.37 -22.69
N PHE A 71 -0.40 5.42 -23.02
CA PHE A 71 -0.55 4.18 -22.29
C PHE A 71 -0.92 3.04 -23.25
N LYS A 72 -0.51 1.82 -22.92
CA LYS A 72 -0.81 0.63 -23.75
C LYS A 72 -1.97 -0.16 -23.15
N ASP A 73 -3.15 -0.13 -23.78
CA ASP A 73 -4.33 -0.96 -23.42
C ASP A 73 -4.55 -2.01 -24.50
N LYS A 74 -4.71 -3.28 -24.10
CA LYS A 74 -4.93 -4.42 -25.03
C LYS A 74 -3.95 -4.48 -26.20
N GLY A 75 -2.68 -4.17 -25.93
CA GLY A 75 -1.61 -4.19 -26.94
C GLY A 75 -1.51 -2.94 -27.82
N GLN A 76 -2.47 -2.01 -27.76
CA GLN A 76 -2.48 -0.78 -28.56
C GLN A 76 -2.11 0.43 -27.72
N TRP A 77 -1.36 1.37 -28.32
CA TRP A 77 -1.07 2.66 -27.70
C TRP A 77 -2.24 3.61 -27.88
N ASP A 78 -2.67 4.21 -26.79
CA ASP A 78 -3.62 5.32 -26.76
C ASP A 78 -3.02 6.47 -25.95
N SER A 79 -3.65 7.64 -25.96
CA SER A 79 -3.19 8.82 -25.27
C SER A 79 -4.33 9.58 -24.60
N ILE A 80 -4.01 10.20 -23.47
CA ILE A 80 -4.95 11.05 -22.74
C ILE A 80 -4.26 12.31 -22.27
N ASP A 81 -4.92 13.45 -22.47
CA ASP A 81 -4.43 14.72 -21.94
C ASP A 81 -4.58 14.74 -20.42
N VAL A 82 -3.49 15.06 -19.73
CA VAL A 82 -3.40 15.08 -18.29
C VAL A 82 -2.84 16.40 -17.77
N ARG A 83 -3.13 16.68 -16.52
CA ARG A 83 -2.46 17.72 -15.75
C ARG A 83 -1.59 17.05 -14.71
N ILE A 84 -0.31 17.39 -14.67
CA ILE A 84 0.66 16.78 -13.77
C ILE A 84 1.32 17.82 -12.88
N ARG A 85 1.68 17.41 -11.67
CA ARG A 85 2.49 18.21 -10.75
C ARG A 85 3.42 17.33 -9.93
N ALA A 86 4.52 17.90 -9.45
CA ALA A 86 5.32 17.25 -8.43
C ALA A 86 4.52 17.12 -7.11
N ARG A 87 4.76 16.04 -6.37
CA ARG A 87 4.22 15.81 -5.03
C ARG A 87 5.33 15.39 -4.06
N GLY A 88 5.00 15.40 -2.78
CA GLY A 88 5.93 15.09 -1.68
C GLY A 88 6.81 16.28 -1.34
N ASN A 89 7.18 16.41 -0.07
CA ASN A 89 8.05 17.50 0.38
C ASN A 89 9.52 17.15 0.08
N TYR A 90 9.99 16.05 0.69
CA TYR A 90 11.37 15.60 0.56
C TYR A 90 11.73 15.18 -0.88
N ARG A 91 11.00 14.21 -1.44
CA ARG A 91 11.30 13.67 -2.77
C ARG A 91 11.24 14.74 -3.88
N ARG A 92 10.34 15.73 -3.76
CA ARG A 92 10.30 16.86 -4.71
C ARG A 92 11.58 17.69 -4.69
N ALA A 93 12.11 17.98 -3.51
CA ALA A 93 13.31 18.79 -3.33
C ALA A 93 14.57 18.02 -3.73
N HIS A 94 14.68 16.74 -3.33
CA HIS A 94 15.95 16.01 -3.37
C HIS A 94 16.07 14.96 -4.48
N CYS A 95 14.96 14.45 -5.04
CA CYS A 95 15.03 13.40 -6.06
C CYS A 95 15.24 13.93 -7.47
N TYR A 96 15.92 13.16 -8.31
CA TYR A 96 16.00 13.41 -9.74
C TYR A 96 14.62 13.32 -10.41
N PHE A 97 13.90 12.22 -10.17
CA PHE A 97 12.52 12.07 -10.63
C PHE A 97 11.56 12.36 -9.47
N PRO A 98 10.89 13.52 -9.45
CA PRO A 98 9.89 13.78 -8.43
C PRO A 98 8.68 12.87 -8.64
N PRO A 99 8.08 12.29 -7.59
CA PRO A 99 6.81 11.59 -7.75
C PRO A 99 5.75 12.58 -8.23
N LEU A 100 4.80 12.09 -9.02
CA LEU A 100 3.81 12.93 -9.69
C LEU A 100 2.41 12.70 -9.14
N LYS A 101 1.61 13.76 -9.18
CA LYS A 101 0.16 13.67 -9.09
C LYS A 101 -0.42 13.95 -10.48
N VAL A 102 -1.16 12.99 -11.01
CA VAL A 102 -1.74 13.00 -12.36
C VAL A 102 -3.24 13.24 -12.24
N LYS A 103 -3.73 14.32 -12.87
CA LYS A 103 -5.13 14.72 -12.86
C LYS A 103 -5.72 14.56 -14.27
N ILE A 104 -6.81 13.81 -14.34
CA ILE A 104 -7.49 13.41 -15.58
C ILE A 104 -8.90 14.01 -15.57
N LYS A 105 -9.28 14.69 -16.67
CA LYS A 105 -10.66 15.20 -16.80
C LYS A 105 -11.64 14.03 -16.93
N LYS A 106 -12.76 14.08 -16.20
CA LYS A 106 -13.78 13.01 -16.21
C LYS A 106 -14.25 12.69 -17.63
N SER A 107 -14.43 13.70 -18.49
CA SER A 107 -14.87 13.53 -19.88
C SER A 107 -13.87 12.70 -20.71
N LEU A 108 -12.57 12.98 -20.56
CA LEU A 108 -11.51 12.27 -21.28
C LEU A 108 -11.30 10.84 -20.78
N ALA A 109 -11.56 10.58 -19.49
CA ALA A 109 -11.38 9.27 -18.90
C ALA A 109 -12.48 8.26 -19.27
N LYS A 110 -13.63 8.67 -19.82
CA LYS A 110 -14.84 7.83 -19.93
C LYS A 110 -14.63 6.55 -20.76
N GLU A 111 -13.89 6.68 -21.86
CA GLU A 111 -13.68 5.61 -22.85
C GLU A 111 -12.26 5.03 -22.77
N THR A 112 -11.53 5.27 -21.68
CA THR A 112 -10.18 4.75 -21.46
C THR A 112 -10.12 3.87 -20.21
N ILE A 113 -9.00 3.17 -20.00
CA ILE A 113 -8.75 2.40 -18.76
C ILE A 113 -8.83 3.25 -17.49
N PHE A 114 -8.66 4.57 -17.62
CA PHE A 114 -8.71 5.53 -16.53
C PHE A 114 -10.13 5.89 -16.11
N LYS A 115 -11.18 5.30 -16.70
CA LYS A 115 -12.58 5.56 -16.35
C LYS A 115 -12.79 5.47 -14.83
N GLY A 116 -13.28 6.57 -14.28
CA GLY A 116 -13.53 6.73 -12.86
C GLY A 116 -12.35 7.34 -12.08
N ASN A 117 -11.12 7.24 -12.56
CA ASN A 117 -9.93 7.78 -11.90
C ASN A 117 -9.64 9.21 -12.37
N LYS A 118 -10.12 10.19 -11.60
CA LYS A 118 -9.87 11.62 -11.88
C LYS A 118 -8.50 12.09 -11.41
N GLU A 119 -7.92 11.37 -10.47
CA GLU A 119 -6.65 11.67 -9.85
C GLU A 119 -5.92 10.38 -9.55
N LEU A 120 -4.60 10.37 -9.77
CA LEU A 120 -3.71 9.27 -9.50
C LEU A 120 -2.40 9.81 -8.94
N LYS A 121 -1.74 9.03 -8.10
CA LYS A 121 -0.34 9.28 -7.72
C LYS A 121 0.53 8.33 -8.51
N LEU A 122 1.56 8.85 -9.16
CA LEU A 122 2.57 8.06 -9.85
C LEU A 122 3.86 8.12 -9.04
N VAL A 123 4.22 6.99 -8.44
CA VAL A 123 5.48 6.83 -7.72
C VAL A 123 6.58 6.52 -8.73
N MET A 124 7.69 7.23 -8.60
CA MET A 124 8.87 7.16 -9.48
C MET A 124 10.13 7.01 -8.64
N PRO A 125 11.20 6.36 -9.17
CA PRO A 125 12.46 6.19 -8.45
C PRO A 125 13.08 7.54 -8.10
N CYS A 126 13.69 7.67 -6.93
CA CYS A 126 14.26 8.95 -6.53
C CYS A 126 15.50 9.33 -7.37
N VAL A 127 16.38 8.36 -7.64
CA VAL A 127 17.65 8.55 -8.34
C VAL A 127 17.78 7.66 -9.57
N GLN A 128 18.75 7.99 -10.43
CA GLN A 128 19.05 7.25 -11.67
C GLN A 128 19.98 6.06 -11.40
N SER A 129 19.52 5.07 -10.63
CA SER A 129 20.30 3.86 -10.36
C SER A 129 19.44 2.60 -10.44
N THR A 130 20.07 1.46 -10.74
CA THR A 130 19.40 0.15 -10.77
C THR A 130 18.84 -0.22 -9.39
N LYS A 131 19.59 0.02 -8.31
CA LYS A 131 19.09 -0.18 -6.93
C LYS A 131 17.83 0.64 -6.62
N SER A 132 17.71 1.86 -7.19
CA SER A 132 16.54 2.71 -7.03
C SER A 132 15.27 2.12 -7.69
N LEU A 133 15.41 1.19 -8.65
CA LEU A 133 14.29 0.48 -9.26
C LEU A 133 13.72 -0.59 -8.32
N ASP A 134 14.57 -1.36 -7.63
CA ASP A 134 14.09 -2.36 -6.65
C ASP A 134 13.49 -1.70 -5.41
N ASN A 135 13.92 -0.49 -5.04
CA ASN A 135 13.25 0.30 -3.99
C ASN A 135 11.79 0.59 -4.33
N ILE A 136 11.46 0.82 -5.60
CA ILE A 136 10.07 1.01 -6.06
C ILE A 136 9.27 -0.28 -5.92
N VAL A 137 9.89 -1.43 -6.22
CA VAL A 137 9.25 -2.74 -6.08
C VAL A 137 9.00 -3.07 -4.60
N LYS A 138 9.94 -2.74 -3.71
CA LYS A 138 9.77 -2.88 -2.26
C LYS A 138 8.67 -1.97 -1.70
N GLU A 139 8.62 -0.71 -2.14
CA GLU A 139 7.54 0.22 -1.75
C GLU A 139 6.17 -0.31 -2.23
N TYR A 140 6.10 -0.80 -3.48
CA TYR A 140 4.91 -1.45 -4.03
C TYR A 140 4.51 -2.70 -3.24
N MET A 141 5.47 -3.54 -2.85
CA MET A 141 5.27 -4.72 -2.02
C MET A 141 4.61 -4.36 -0.68
N ALA A 142 5.01 -3.26 -0.04
CA ALA A 142 4.38 -2.80 1.20
C ALA A 142 2.88 -2.50 1.00
N TYR A 143 2.48 -1.86 -0.10
CA TYR A 143 1.05 -1.67 -0.42
C TYR A 143 0.33 -3.01 -0.59
N LYS A 144 0.94 -3.96 -1.32
CA LYS A 144 0.35 -5.28 -1.56
C LYS A 144 0.18 -6.12 -0.31
N ILE A 145 1.15 -6.08 0.61
CA ILE A 145 1.03 -6.71 1.93
C ILE A 145 -0.12 -6.08 2.72
N TYR A 146 -0.29 -4.75 2.67
CA TYR A 146 -1.37 -4.09 3.40
C TYR A 146 -2.76 -4.41 2.86
N GLU A 147 -2.91 -4.70 1.55
CA GLU A 147 -4.19 -5.17 0.99
C GLU A 147 -4.66 -6.48 1.65
N VAL A 148 -3.73 -7.35 2.04
CA VAL A 148 -4.05 -8.61 2.75
C VAL A 148 -4.53 -8.31 4.17
N ILE A 149 -4.00 -7.29 4.83
CA ILE A 149 -4.24 -7.01 6.25
C ILE A 149 -5.60 -6.35 6.48
N SER A 150 -5.92 -5.32 5.70
CA SER A 150 -7.05 -4.42 5.93
C SER A 150 -7.90 -4.23 4.67
N PRO A 151 -9.24 -4.24 4.76
CA PRO A 151 -10.11 -3.88 3.63
C PRO A 151 -9.99 -2.39 3.25
N PHE A 152 -9.61 -1.54 4.22
CA PHE A 152 -9.29 -0.14 3.97
C PHE A 152 -7.84 -0.04 3.52
N HIS A 153 -7.62 -0.07 2.22
CA HIS A 153 -6.28 0.01 1.65
C HIS A 153 -6.30 0.73 0.28
N PHE A 154 -5.16 1.19 -0.20
CA PHE A 154 -5.05 1.69 -1.57
C PHE A 154 -4.78 0.52 -2.53
N LYS A 155 -5.51 0.48 -3.65
CA LYS A 155 -5.14 -0.32 -4.82
C LYS A 155 -3.97 0.33 -5.54
N THR A 156 -3.04 -0.50 -5.96
CA THR A 156 -1.85 -0.12 -6.73
C THR A 156 -1.70 -0.97 -8.00
N ARG A 157 -0.99 -0.42 -9.00
CA ARG A 157 -0.61 -1.14 -10.23
C ARG A 157 0.76 -0.68 -10.71
N MET A 158 1.64 -1.63 -10.99
CA MET A 158 2.96 -1.36 -11.57
C MET A 158 2.86 -0.77 -12.98
N VAL A 159 3.79 0.12 -13.29
CA VAL A 159 3.96 0.71 -14.62
C VAL A 159 5.41 0.64 -15.06
N SER A 160 5.63 0.46 -16.36
CA SER A 160 6.91 0.73 -17.00
C SER A 160 6.83 2.09 -17.68
N ILE A 161 7.76 2.98 -17.37
CA ILE A 161 7.69 4.40 -17.75
C ILE A 161 8.82 4.70 -18.73
N GLU A 162 8.45 5.04 -19.96
CA GLU A 162 9.34 5.76 -20.88
C GLU A 162 9.14 7.26 -20.64
N TYR A 163 10.09 7.88 -19.94
CA TYR A 163 10.05 9.29 -19.60
C TYR A 163 10.98 10.09 -20.49
N THR A 164 10.43 11.00 -21.30
CA THR A 164 11.20 11.98 -22.06
C THR A 164 11.31 13.28 -21.28
N GLU A 165 12.50 13.53 -20.72
CA GLU A 165 12.83 14.75 -20.00
C GLU A 165 13.24 15.86 -20.96
N LEU A 166 12.52 16.97 -20.93
CA LEU A 166 12.80 18.16 -21.71
C LEU A 166 13.98 18.94 -21.08
N LYS A 167 15.14 18.98 -21.74
CA LYS A 167 16.33 19.74 -21.29
C LYS A 167 16.78 20.81 -22.29
N GLY A 168 15.85 21.62 -22.79
CA GLY A 168 16.15 22.73 -23.69
C GLY A 168 16.70 22.26 -25.04
N LYS A 169 18.02 22.06 -25.15
CA LYS A 169 18.70 21.75 -26.42
C LYS A 169 18.63 20.26 -26.82
N LYS A 170 18.53 19.33 -25.87
CA LYS A 170 18.42 17.89 -26.13
C LYS A 170 17.52 17.22 -25.10
N ASP A 171 16.55 16.45 -25.56
CA ASP A 171 15.73 15.62 -24.68
C ASP A 171 16.54 14.42 -24.16
N LYS A 172 16.26 13.99 -22.92
CA LYS A 172 16.83 12.75 -22.36
C LYS A 172 15.70 11.76 -22.15
N VAL A 173 15.82 10.57 -22.73
CA VAL A 173 14.85 9.48 -22.53
C VAL A 173 15.35 8.58 -21.41
N HIS A 174 14.45 8.23 -20.49
CA HIS A 174 14.70 7.30 -19.39
C HIS A 174 13.66 6.19 -19.42
N THR A 175 14.09 4.96 -19.12
CA THR A 175 13.17 3.84 -18.89
C THR A 175 13.25 3.46 -17.41
N VAL A 176 12.15 3.61 -16.68
CA VAL A 176 12.10 3.34 -15.24
C VAL A 176 10.86 2.57 -14.85
N LYS A 177 10.93 1.85 -13.72
CA LYS A 177 9.77 1.26 -13.06
C LYS A 177 9.07 2.33 -12.23
N GLY A 178 7.76 2.20 -12.08
CA GLY A 178 6.95 2.99 -11.16
C GLY A 178 5.69 2.23 -10.79
N PHE A 179 4.83 2.86 -10.01
CA PHE A 179 3.48 2.36 -9.81
C PHE A 179 2.48 3.48 -9.60
N LEU A 180 1.24 3.20 -9.96
CA LEU A 180 0.09 4.06 -9.71
C LEU A 180 -0.53 3.69 -8.36
N ILE A 181 -0.91 4.70 -7.59
CA ILE A 181 -1.72 4.56 -6.38
C ILE A 181 -3.08 5.19 -6.64
N GLU A 182 -4.15 4.49 -6.26
CA GLU A 182 -5.50 5.01 -6.36
C GLU A 182 -5.71 6.27 -5.50
N ASP A 183 -6.76 7.01 -5.86
CA ASP A 183 -7.17 8.15 -5.04
C ASP A 183 -7.96 7.69 -3.81
N ILE A 184 -7.82 8.40 -2.70
CA ILE A 184 -8.51 8.07 -1.45
C ILE A 184 -10.03 8.16 -1.58
N ASP A 185 -10.56 8.98 -2.49
CA ASP A 185 -12.00 9.03 -2.75
C ASP A 185 -12.51 7.69 -3.33
N LYS A 186 -11.62 6.87 -3.92
CA LYS A 186 -11.93 5.50 -4.37
C LYS A 186 -11.96 4.50 -3.22
N VAL A 187 -10.98 4.57 -2.32
CA VAL A 187 -10.97 3.78 -1.09
C VAL A 187 -12.24 4.05 -0.30
N ALA A 188 -12.53 5.33 -0.02
CA ALA A 188 -13.70 5.76 0.73
C ALA A 188 -15.01 5.28 0.07
N LYS A 189 -15.12 5.39 -1.26
CA LYS A 189 -16.29 4.88 -1.97
C LYS A 189 -16.42 3.35 -1.91
N ARG A 190 -15.32 2.61 -2.02
CA ARG A 190 -15.33 1.14 -2.02
C ARG A 190 -15.83 0.59 -0.68
N GLU A 191 -15.38 1.22 0.40
CA GLU A 191 -15.69 0.82 1.78
C GLU A 191 -16.84 1.62 2.42
N ASN A 192 -17.70 2.27 1.63
CA ASN A 192 -18.84 3.07 2.12
C ASN A 192 -18.47 4.07 3.24
N ALA A 193 -17.31 4.71 3.10
CA ALA A 193 -16.72 5.64 4.04
C ALA A 193 -16.57 7.05 3.44
N LYS A 194 -16.17 8.01 4.28
CA LYS A 194 -15.89 9.40 3.90
C LYS A 194 -14.46 9.76 4.31
N LYS A 195 -13.69 10.35 3.39
CA LYS A 195 -12.37 10.90 3.72
C LYS A 195 -12.49 11.97 4.80
N MET A 196 -11.64 11.91 5.81
CA MET A 196 -11.53 12.93 6.85
C MET A 196 -10.32 13.84 6.60
N LYS A 197 -10.47 15.11 6.98
CA LYS A 197 -9.37 16.10 6.99
C LYS A 197 -9.02 16.59 8.38
N ARG A 198 -9.95 16.46 9.34
CA ARG A 198 -9.72 16.86 10.73
C ARG A 198 -8.76 15.89 11.41
N ILE A 199 -7.94 16.40 12.32
CA ILE A 199 -7.17 15.59 13.24
C ILE A 199 -8.14 14.86 14.17
N VAL A 200 -7.85 13.59 14.43
CA VAL A 200 -8.58 12.75 15.40
C VAL A 200 -7.54 12.16 16.30
N HIS A 201 -7.74 12.28 17.62
CA HIS A 201 -6.79 11.73 18.56
C HIS A 201 -6.68 10.22 18.34
N PRO A 202 -5.47 9.62 18.30
CA PRO A 202 -5.32 8.20 18.00
C PRO A 202 -6.18 7.30 18.89
N MET A 203 -6.34 7.65 20.17
CA MET A 203 -7.20 6.88 21.09
C MET A 203 -8.71 6.93 20.77
N GLU A 204 -9.16 7.87 19.94
CA GLU A 204 -10.55 8.00 19.46
C GLU A 204 -10.77 7.34 18.07
N GLN A 205 -9.70 6.76 17.50
CA GLN A 205 -9.79 5.94 16.29
C GLN A 205 -10.16 4.49 16.65
N ASP A 206 -10.69 3.75 15.68
CA ASP A 206 -11.02 2.33 15.85
C ASP A 206 -9.80 1.56 16.36
N ASP A 207 -9.96 0.79 17.43
CA ASP A 207 -8.88 0.16 18.15
C ASP A 207 -8.20 -0.95 17.35
N ILE A 208 -8.99 -1.84 16.75
CA ILE A 208 -8.53 -2.94 15.90
C ILE A 208 -7.81 -2.39 14.67
N ALA A 209 -8.43 -1.48 13.92
CA ALA A 209 -7.83 -0.92 12.71
C ALA A 209 -6.59 -0.07 13.00
N SER A 210 -6.57 0.64 14.14
CA SER A 210 -5.35 1.31 14.61
C SER A 210 -4.23 0.33 14.90
N ALA A 211 -4.52 -0.75 15.64
CA ALA A 211 -3.53 -1.76 15.96
C ALA A 211 -3.04 -2.51 14.70
N GLN A 212 -3.93 -2.79 13.73
CA GLN A 212 -3.56 -3.30 12.41
C GLN A 212 -2.62 -2.34 11.68
N ASN A 213 -2.94 -1.04 11.61
CA ASN A 213 -2.02 -0.07 11.02
C ASN A 213 -0.66 -0.08 11.73
N ASP A 214 -0.64 -0.04 13.05
CA ASP A 214 0.60 0.09 13.82
C ASP A 214 1.48 -1.17 13.71
N PHE A 215 0.87 -2.36 13.69
CA PHE A 215 1.57 -3.63 13.40
C PHE A 215 2.11 -3.64 11.98
N PHE A 216 1.36 -3.11 11.00
CA PHE A 216 1.86 -2.97 9.63
C PHE A 216 3.07 -2.04 9.56
N GLN A 217 3.02 -0.87 10.22
CA GLN A 217 4.17 0.03 10.27
C GLN A 217 5.39 -0.64 10.90
N PHE A 218 5.20 -1.43 11.96
CA PHE A 218 6.27 -2.23 12.56
C PHE A 218 6.78 -3.34 11.62
N LEU A 219 5.89 -4.03 10.90
CA LEU A 219 6.22 -5.06 9.91
C LEU A 219 7.19 -4.53 8.85
N ILE A 220 6.88 -3.36 8.27
CA ILE A 220 7.73 -2.73 7.25
C ILE A 220 8.86 -1.87 7.82
N GLY A 221 9.01 -1.79 9.14
CA GLY A 221 10.03 -0.98 9.82
C GLY A 221 9.86 0.52 9.54
N ASN A 222 8.64 1.01 9.41
CA ASN A 222 8.37 2.42 9.12
C ASN A 222 8.16 3.21 10.41
N THR A 223 9.02 4.19 10.64
CA THR A 223 8.87 5.17 11.72
C THR A 223 8.39 6.53 11.22
N ASP A 224 8.35 6.77 9.90
CA ASP A 224 7.96 8.05 9.29
C ASP A 224 6.45 8.15 9.10
N TYR A 225 5.70 8.10 10.19
CA TYR A 225 4.24 8.28 10.18
C TYR A 225 3.72 8.92 11.48
N SER A 226 2.52 9.49 11.39
CA SER A 226 1.72 9.88 12.55
C SER A 226 0.23 9.79 12.23
N THR A 227 -0.48 8.92 12.94
CA THR A 227 -1.94 8.82 12.87
C THR A 227 -2.64 10.03 13.52
N ALA A 228 -2.00 10.68 14.49
CA ALA A 228 -2.50 11.92 15.10
C ALA A 228 -2.43 13.09 14.10
N TYR A 229 -1.27 13.34 13.51
CA TYR A 229 -1.05 14.50 12.63
C TYR A 229 -1.32 14.20 11.15
N GLN A 230 -1.76 12.98 10.81
CA GLN A 230 -1.97 12.50 9.44
C GLN A 230 -0.73 12.66 8.53
N HIS A 231 0.46 12.52 9.12
CA HIS A 231 1.72 12.44 8.40
C HIS A 231 1.90 11.02 7.86
N ASN A 232 2.02 10.87 6.53
CA ASN A 232 2.03 9.58 5.82
C ASN A 232 0.87 8.64 6.21
N GLN A 233 -0.23 9.27 6.62
CA GLN A 233 -1.46 8.63 7.07
C GLN A 233 -2.66 9.44 6.56
N LYS A 234 -3.76 8.76 6.31
CA LYS A 234 -5.07 9.37 6.07
C LYS A 234 -6.08 8.74 7.00
N LEU A 235 -7.19 9.45 7.20
CA LEU A 235 -8.32 8.95 7.97
C LEU A 235 -9.54 8.85 7.07
N VAL A 236 -10.32 7.78 7.24
CA VAL A 236 -11.67 7.65 6.70
C VAL A 236 -12.67 7.42 7.83
N PHE A 237 -13.88 7.92 7.65
CA PHE A 237 -15.00 7.78 8.57
C PHE A 237 -16.05 6.87 7.95
N THR A 238 -16.32 5.75 8.59
CA THR A 238 -17.25 4.73 8.11
C THR A 238 -18.69 5.09 8.48
N SER A 239 -19.65 4.40 7.85
CA SER A 239 -21.08 4.60 8.11
C SER A 239 -21.52 4.16 9.51
N ASP A 240 -20.77 3.25 10.14
CA ASP A 240 -20.94 2.80 11.53
C ASP A 240 -20.12 3.64 12.53
N PHE A 241 -19.79 4.87 12.16
CA PHE A 241 -19.17 5.90 13.01
C PHE A 241 -17.74 5.62 13.50
N ARG A 242 -16.99 4.77 12.79
CA ARG A 242 -15.60 4.47 13.11
C ARG A 242 -14.64 5.34 12.32
N THR A 243 -13.52 5.70 12.94
CA THR A 243 -12.42 6.39 12.28
C THR A 243 -11.30 5.40 12.01
N ILE A 244 -10.98 5.18 10.74
CA ILE A 244 -10.03 4.16 10.30
C ILE A 244 -8.76 4.84 9.74
N PRO A 245 -7.56 4.51 10.26
CA PRO A 245 -6.31 4.96 9.67
C PRO A 245 -5.99 4.21 8.39
N LEU A 246 -5.41 4.93 7.44
CA LEU A 246 -5.05 4.44 6.11
C LEU A 246 -3.61 4.86 5.78
N PRO A 247 -2.64 3.94 5.85
CA PRO A 247 -1.24 4.22 5.63
C PRO A 247 -0.91 4.43 4.15
N TYR A 248 0.06 5.32 3.88
CA TYR A 248 0.66 5.52 2.55
C TYR A 248 2.04 6.19 2.68
N ASP A 249 2.80 6.25 1.58
CA ASP A 249 4.21 6.73 1.54
C ASP A 249 5.12 5.85 2.42
N PHE A 250 5.68 4.80 1.83
CA PHE A 250 6.49 3.79 2.54
C PHE A 250 7.96 3.87 2.19
N ASP A 251 8.40 4.94 1.52
CA ASP A 251 9.74 5.06 0.99
C ASP A 251 10.83 5.20 2.05
N MET A 252 10.47 5.70 3.22
CA MET A 252 11.34 5.88 4.38
C MET A 252 11.41 4.63 5.28
N SER A 253 10.76 3.52 4.90
CA SER A 253 10.70 2.33 5.76
C SER A 253 11.95 1.45 5.67
N GLY A 254 12.21 0.69 6.74
CA GLY A 254 13.27 -0.33 6.78
C GLY A 254 13.16 -1.41 5.71
N LEU A 255 11.93 -1.78 5.32
CA LEU A 255 11.71 -2.70 4.20
C LEU A 255 12.28 -2.15 2.88
N VAL A 256 12.11 -0.85 2.61
CA VAL A 256 12.62 -0.22 1.38
C VAL A 256 14.12 0.02 1.48
N ASP A 257 14.62 0.48 2.64
CA ASP A 257 16.02 0.83 2.89
C ASP A 257 16.58 1.73 1.76
N ALA A 258 15.80 2.76 1.42
CA ALA A 258 16.21 3.69 0.38
C ALA A 258 17.47 4.44 0.82
N SER A 259 18.34 4.79 -0.14
CA SER A 259 19.62 5.46 0.17
C SER A 259 19.49 6.85 0.81
N TYR A 260 18.29 7.43 0.79
CA TYR A 260 17.96 8.70 1.42
C TYR A 260 17.06 8.54 2.64
N ALA A 261 16.72 7.30 3.02
CA ALA A 261 15.91 7.03 4.20
C ALA A 261 16.67 7.43 5.46
N VAL A 262 15.99 8.10 6.37
CA VAL A 262 16.54 8.57 7.64
C VAL A 262 15.63 8.19 8.78
N VAL A 263 16.21 7.95 9.96
CA VAL A 263 15.44 7.73 11.18
C VAL A 263 14.62 8.98 11.47
N SER A 264 13.32 8.79 11.74
CA SER A 264 12.42 9.92 11.97
C SER A 264 12.81 10.72 13.20
N GLN A 265 12.49 12.02 13.14
CA GLN A 265 12.63 12.94 14.26
C GLN A 265 11.24 13.30 14.80
N VAL A 266 11.10 13.32 16.12
CA VAL A 266 9.87 13.73 16.82
C VAL A 266 10.23 14.89 17.73
N GLN A 267 9.57 16.03 17.54
CA GLN A 267 9.84 17.25 18.34
C GLN A 267 11.31 17.69 18.33
N GLY A 268 12.04 17.41 17.25
CA GLY A 268 13.45 17.76 17.10
C GLY A 268 14.44 16.70 17.59
N GLU A 269 13.96 15.61 18.19
CA GLU A 269 14.80 14.50 18.66
C GLU A 269 14.71 13.30 17.72
N VAL A 270 15.86 12.72 17.37
CA VAL A 270 15.93 11.48 16.60
C VAL A 270 15.41 10.34 17.49
N LEU A 271 14.59 9.45 16.91
CA LEU A 271 14.12 8.26 17.63
C LEU A 271 15.29 7.39 18.09
N SER A 272 15.08 6.62 19.16
CA SER A 272 16.09 5.76 19.78
C SER A 272 16.38 4.47 18.99
N ILE A 273 16.71 4.61 17.70
CA ILE A 273 17.17 3.56 16.80
C ILE A 273 18.29 4.11 15.92
N GLU A 274 19.20 3.26 15.46
CA GLU A 274 20.39 3.68 14.72
C GLU A 274 20.14 3.70 13.21
N SER A 275 19.28 2.80 12.73
CA SER A 275 18.96 2.62 11.32
C SER A 275 17.47 2.51 11.09
N VAL A 276 17.00 2.91 9.90
CA VAL A 276 15.61 2.65 9.46
C VAL A 276 15.28 1.15 9.39
N LYS A 277 16.30 0.28 9.33
CA LYS A 277 16.15 -1.18 9.39
C LYS A 277 15.83 -1.69 10.81
N ASP A 278 16.13 -0.90 11.84
CA ASP A 278 15.78 -1.25 13.21
C ASP A 278 14.29 -0.99 13.40
N ARG A 279 13.55 -2.03 13.78
CA ARG A 279 12.13 -1.86 14.04
C ARG A 279 11.90 -1.15 15.36
N LEU A 280 11.02 -0.16 15.33
CA LEU A 280 10.50 0.49 16.53
C LEU A 280 8.98 0.54 16.46
N TYR A 281 8.32 -0.09 17.44
CA TYR A 281 6.88 0.02 17.55
C TYR A 281 6.50 1.43 18.01
N ARG A 282 5.67 2.12 17.22
CA ARG A 282 5.24 3.51 17.48
C ARG A 282 3.72 3.66 17.67
N GLY A 283 3.02 2.53 17.76
CA GLY A 283 1.59 2.49 17.98
C GLY A 283 1.20 2.90 19.39
N PHE A 284 -0.08 3.25 19.57
CA PHE A 284 -0.63 3.62 20.86
C PHE A 284 -1.06 2.39 21.65
N LYS A 285 -0.99 2.46 22.98
CA LYS A 285 -1.43 1.40 23.88
C LYS A 285 -2.93 1.15 23.69
N ARG A 286 -3.29 -0.11 23.50
CA ARG A 286 -4.66 -0.62 23.44
C ARG A 286 -4.87 -1.63 24.56
N ASP A 287 -6.11 -2.12 24.65
CA ASP A 287 -6.39 -3.32 25.43
C ASP A 287 -5.48 -4.47 24.93
N GLU A 288 -4.99 -5.29 25.85
CA GLU A 288 -4.15 -6.43 25.49
C GLU A 288 -4.90 -7.42 24.59
N ALA A 289 -6.22 -7.59 24.80
CA ALA A 289 -7.07 -8.41 23.94
C ALA A 289 -7.06 -7.93 22.48
N VAL A 290 -7.05 -6.61 22.25
CA VAL A 290 -6.92 -6.03 20.90
C VAL A 290 -5.57 -6.40 20.29
N PHE A 291 -4.47 -6.28 21.04
CA PHE A 291 -3.15 -6.66 20.53
C PHE A 291 -3.03 -8.14 20.24
N GLN A 292 -3.57 -9.01 21.09
CA GLN A 292 -3.55 -10.46 20.84
C GLN A 292 -4.45 -10.85 19.66
N GLN A 293 -5.61 -10.21 19.50
CA GLN A 293 -6.48 -10.40 18.34
C GLN A 293 -5.76 -10.03 17.04
N VAL A 294 -5.11 -8.86 17.00
CA VAL A 294 -4.38 -8.41 15.80
C VAL A 294 -3.13 -9.26 15.57
N ARG A 295 -2.38 -9.63 16.63
CA ARG A 295 -1.26 -10.58 16.52
C ARG A 295 -1.70 -11.88 15.87
N LYS A 296 -2.79 -12.48 16.35
CA LYS A 296 -3.35 -13.71 15.77
C LYS A 296 -3.73 -13.50 14.30
N GLN A 297 -4.39 -12.40 13.97
CA GLN A 297 -4.77 -12.08 12.58
C GLN A 297 -3.55 -12.05 11.64
N TYR A 298 -2.44 -11.43 12.05
CA TYR A 298 -1.21 -11.41 11.25
C TYR A 298 -0.62 -12.81 11.09
N LEU A 299 -0.55 -13.58 12.17
CA LEU A 299 -0.05 -14.96 12.14
C LEU A 299 -0.89 -15.83 11.20
N ASP A 300 -2.22 -15.73 11.27
CA ASP A 300 -3.14 -16.46 10.39
C ASP A 300 -2.95 -16.05 8.91
N LYS A 301 -2.65 -14.77 8.65
CA LYS A 301 -2.40 -14.23 7.29
C LYS A 301 -0.96 -14.40 6.79
N LYS A 302 -0.06 -15.01 7.59
CA LYS A 302 1.36 -15.15 7.25
C LYS A 302 1.56 -15.83 5.88
N SER A 303 0.88 -16.93 5.60
CA SER A 303 0.99 -17.64 4.31
C SER A 303 0.60 -16.74 3.14
N GLU A 304 -0.57 -16.10 3.22
CA GLU A 304 -1.08 -15.21 2.16
C GLU A 304 -0.14 -14.02 1.92
N ILE A 305 0.44 -13.45 2.98
CA ILE A 305 1.44 -12.38 2.86
C ILE A 305 2.68 -12.86 2.10
N PHE A 306 3.19 -14.06 2.39
CA PHE A 306 4.33 -14.61 1.68
C PHE A 306 4.00 -15.00 0.23
N GLU A 307 2.80 -15.49 -0.05
CA GLU A 307 2.33 -15.71 -1.43
C GLU A 307 2.35 -14.42 -2.25
N VAL A 308 1.89 -13.30 -1.67
CA VAL A 308 1.99 -11.97 -2.28
C VAL A 308 3.44 -11.57 -2.53
N ILE A 309 4.34 -11.80 -1.58
CA ILE A 309 5.77 -11.47 -1.72
C ILE A 309 6.40 -12.27 -2.86
N GLU A 310 6.20 -13.60 -2.89
CA GLU A 310 6.74 -14.48 -3.93
C GLU A 310 6.18 -14.11 -5.31
N GLY A 311 4.91 -13.73 -5.41
CA GLY A 311 4.30 -13.26 -6.65
C GLY A 311 4.91 -11.96 -7.20
N ILE A 312 5.55 -11.15 -6.35
CA ILE A 312 6.25 -9.91 -6.76
C ILE A 312 7.70 -10.18 -7.17
N LYS A 313 8.29 -11.35 -6.80
CA LYS A 313 9.67 -11.72 -7.13
C LYS A 313 10.08 -11.43 -8.59
N PRO A 314 9.26 -11.75 -9.63
CA PRO A 314 9.64 -11.50 -11.02
C PRO A 314 9.87 -10.03 -11.38
N GLN A 315 9.44 -9.10 -10.52
CA GLN A 315 9.59 -7.66 -10.74
C GLN A 315 10.88 -7.08 -10.17
N PHE A 316 11.64 -7.83 -9.39
CA PHE A 316 12.96 -7.42 -8.92
C PHE A 316 14.00 -7.58 -10.03
N ASP A 317 14.87 -6.59 -10.18
CA ASP A 317 16.05 -6.68 -11.06
C ASP A 317 17.18 -7.47 -10.40
N ASN A 318 17.27 -7.42 -9.06
CA ASN A 318 18.27 -8.13 -8.28
C ASN A 318 17.63 -9.10 -7.28
N GLU A 319 17.89 -10.40 -7.45
CA GLU A 319 17.39 -11.44 -6.55
C GLU A 319 17.87 -11.25 -5.09
N LYS A 320 19.06 -10.68 -4.88
CA LYS A 320 19.53 -10.37 -3.53
C LYS A 320 18.66 -9.32 -2.85
N GLU A 321 18.19 -8.31 -3.57
CA GLU A 321 17.29 -7.28 -3.01
C GLU A 321 15.92 -7.86 -2.67
N PHE A 322 15.44 -8.82 -3.46
CA PHE A 322 14.24 -9.60 -3.12
C PHE A 322 14.44 -10.41 -1.83
N MET A 323 15.53 -11.16 -1.71
CA MET A 323 15.81 -11.97 -0.51
C MET A 323 15.95 -11.11 0.74
N ILE A 324 16.57 -9.93 0.64
CA ILE A 324 16.64 -8.95 1.74
C ILE A 324 15.23 -8.52 2.16
N ALA A 325 14.38 -8.12 1.21
CA ALA A 325 13.01 -7.69 1.51
C ALA A 325 12.17 -8.81 2.14
N ARG A 326 12.24 -10.01 1.57
CA ARG A 326 11.55 -11.21 2.07
C ARG A 326 11.98 -11.56 3.50
N ASN A 327 13.28 -11.62 3.76
CA ASN A 327 13.81 -11.94 5.08
C ASN A 327 13.48 -10.86 6.11
N PHE A 328 13.46 -9.59 5.68
CA PHE A 328 12.99 -8.50 6.53
C PHE A 328 11.58 -8.81 7.03
N ILE A 329 10.62 -9.14 6.16
CA ILE A 329 9.25 -9.52 6.58
C ILE A 329 9.24 -10.77 7.46
N GLU A 330 10.07 -11.77 7.16
CA GLU A 330 10.20 -12.98 7.99
C GLU A 330 10.62 -12.67 9.44
N ASP A 331 11.55 -11.73 9.63
CA ASP A 331 12.01 -11.33 10.96
C ASP A 331 10.90 -10.67 11.79
N PHE A 332 9.94 -9.99 11.17
CA PHE A 332 8.75 -9.49 11.88
C PHE A 332 7.92 -10.66 12.43
N PHE A 333 7.73 -11.72 11.66
CA PHE A 333 6.95 -12.88 12.12
C PHE A 333 7.65 -13.63 13.24
N LYS A 334 8.99 -13.68 13.26
CA LYS A 334 9.74 -14.23 14.40
C LYS A 334 9.45 -13.47 15.70
N VAL A 335 9.26 -12.14 15.62
CA VAL A 335 8.83 -11.33 16.78
C VAL A 335 7.41 -11.71 17.20
N LEU A 336 6.47 -11.83 16.25
CA LEU A 336 5.09 -12.20 16.57
C LEU A 336 4.94 -13.64 17.06
N GLU A 337 5.79 -14.58 16.67
CA GLU A 337 5.72 -15.99 17.07
C GLU A 337 6.31 -16.23 18.47
N ASN A 338 7.10 -15.28 18.99
CA ASN A 338 7.75 -15.39 20.29
C ASN A 338 7.12 -14.43 21.32
N ASP A 339 6.48 -14.97 22.36
CA ASP A 339 5.77 -14.17 23.36
C ASP A 339 6.65 -13.12 24.06
N ASN A 340 7.89 -13.48 24.40
CA ASN A 340 8.82 -12.55 25.05
C ASN A 340 9.22 -11.42 24.10
N GLN A 341 9.50 -11.71 22.83
CA GLN A 341 9.84 -10.67 21.86
C GLN A 341 8.63 -9.79 21.54
N PHE A 342 7.45 -10.38 21.40
CA PHE A 342 6.20 -9.65 21.20
C PHE A 342 5.93 -8.67 22.35
N ASP A 343 6.05 -9.12 23.61
CA ASP A 343 5.90 -8.28 24.78
C ASP A 343 6.94 -7.14 24.81
N MET A 344 8.23 -7.48 24.65
CA MET A 344 9.33 -6.50 24.75
C MET A 344 9.35 -5.46 23.62
N GLN A 345 9.00 -5.85 22.40
CA GLN A 345 9.13 -4.99 21.22
C GLN A 345 7.84 -4.27 20.84
N ILE A 346 6.67 -4.78 21.23
CA ILE A 346 5.37 -4.20 20.88
C ILE A 346 4.61 -3.75 22.12
N ILE A 347 4.25 -4.66 23.03
CA ILE A 347 3.37 -4.35 24.17
C ILE A 347 3.99 -3.29 25.08
N ARG A 348 5.22 -3.50 25.54
CA ARG A 348 5.94 -2.57 26.43
C ARG A 348 6.40 -1.29 25.72
N LYS A 349 6.46 -1.28 24.39
CA LYS A 349 6.83 -0.11 23.58
C LYS A 349 5.62 0.72 23.18
N ALA A 350 4.41 0.22 23.37
CA ALA A 350 3.18 0.93 23.02
C ALA A 350 3.07 2.26 23.77
N ARG A 351 2.80 3.33 23.03
CA ARG A 351 2.80 4.70 23.54
C ARG A 351 1.52 5.01 24.28
N ILE A 352 1.65 5.74 25.38
CA ILE A 352 0.50 6.26 26.16
C ILE A 352 0.21 7.72 25.79
N LYS A 353 1.18 8.41 25.16
CA LYS A 353 1.11 9.82 24.75
C LYS A 353 1.62 10.01 23.32
#